data_AF-A0AAJ2E6V9-F1
#
_entry.id   AF-A0AAJ2E6V9-F1
#
_cell.length_a   1.000
_cell.length_b   1.000
_cell.length_c   1.000
_cell.angle_alpha   90.00
_cell.angle_beta   90.00
_cell.angle_gamma   90.00
#
_symmetry.space_group_name_H-M   'P 1'
#
loop_
_entity.id
_entity.type
_entity.pdbx_description
1 polymer ?
#
loop_
_entity_poly.entity_id
_entity_poly.type
_entity_poly.pdbx_seq_one_letter_code
_entity_poly.pdbx_strand_id
1 'polypeptide(L)'
;SMDDKKTEKSEYRPSIFAAPFRRDGDGSAVELLSVAEQEALMEVSRLVSIRRNTVLYPEGGEARFVYNLVSGVAETYQLVPNGERRITAFLFPRDLVGL
;
A
#
# COMPACT_ATOMS: atom_id res chain seq x y z
N SER A 1 21.11 -6.07 30.17
CA SER A 1 20.19 -7.10 29.70
C SER A 1 19.43 -6.53 28.52
N MET A 2 19.75 -7.03 27.34
CA MET A 2 19.08 -6.69 26.09
C MET A 2 17.73 -7.40 26.11
N ASP A 3 16.69 -6.68 26.50
CA ASP A 3 15.32 -7.11 26.22
C ASP A 3 15.13 -7.02 24.71
N ASP A 4 15.39 -8.17 24.10
CA ASP A 4 15.07 -8.55 22.75
C ASP A 4 13.59 -8.23 22.53
N LYS A 5 13.33 -7.03 22.00
CA LYS A 5 12.00 -6.60 21.60
C LYS A 5 11.67 -7.42 20.37
N LYS A 6 11.27 -8.67 20.63
CA LYS A 6 10.73 -9.66 19.71
C LYS A 6 9.76 -8.88 18.85
N THR A 7 10.25 -8.48 17.68
CA THR A 7 9.48 -7.72 16.72
C THR A 7 8.29 -8.62 16.49
N GLU A 8 7.10 -8.22 16.96
CA GLU A 8 5.87 -8.90 16.58
C GLU A 8 5.98 -9.03 15.08
N LYS A 9 6.23 -10.25 14.60
CA LYS A 9 6.18 -10.53 13.18
C LYS A 9 4.74 -10.25 12.86
N SER A 10 4.47 -9.02 12.40
CA SER A 10 3.22 -8.70 11.76
C SER A 10 3.00 -9.83 10.78
N GLU A 11 1.93 -10.60 10.98
CA GLU A 11 1.43 -11.58 10.02
C GLU A 11 0.88 -10.80 8.81
N TYR A 12 1.71 -9.93 8.24
CA TYR A 12 1.36 -9.15 7.08
C TYR A 12 1.12 -10.13 5.94
N ARG A 13 -0.12 -10.13 5.48
CA ARG A 13 -0.54 -10.77 4.25
C ARG A 13 -0.84 -9.68 3.23
N PRO A 14 -0.19 -9.70 2.05
CA PRO A 14 -0.55 -8.82 0.95
C PRO A 14 -2.05 -8.96 0.66
N SER A 15 -2.71 -7.83 0.42
CA SER A 15 -4.15 -7.79 0.19
C SER A 15 -4.47 -6.90 -1.00
N ILE A 16 -5.47 -7.30 -1.79
CA ILE A 16 -5.99 -6.47 -2.88
C ILE A 16 -7.50 -6.43 -2.74
N PHE A 17 -7.99 -5.33 -2.19
CA PHE A 17 -9.42 -5.13 -2.02
C PHE A 17 -10.00 -4.34 -3.20
N ALA A 18 -11.12 -4.79 -3.73
CA ALA A 18 -11.89 -4.04 -4.71
C ALA A 18 -13.37 -4.09 -4.41
N ALA A 19 -14.06 -2.97 -4.62
CA ALA A 19 -15.51 -2.95 -4.61
C ALA A 19 -16.02 -3.57 -5.93
N PRO A 20 -16.84 -4.63 -5.90
CA PRO A 20 -17.37 -5.23 -7.11
C PRO A 20 -18.31 -4.24 -7.82
N PHE A 21 -18.09 -4.00 -9.11
CA PHE A 21 -18.91 -3.09 -9.95
C PHE A 21 -20.30 -3.66 -10.32
N ARG A 22 -20.82 -4.65 -9.59
CA ARG A 22 -22.12 -5.27 -9.92
C ARG A 22 -23.28 -4.37 -9.52
N ARG A 23 -24.32 -4.33 -10.36
CA ARG A 23 -25.53 -3.51 -10.17
C ARG A 23 -26.26 -3.75 -8.84
N ASP A 24 -26.10 -4.94 -8.28
CA ASP A 24 -26.72 -5.38 -7.02
C ASP A 24 -25.69 -5.59 -5.89
N GLY A 25 -24.44 -5.13 -6.08
CA GLY A 25 -23.42 -5.18 -5.04
C GLY A 25 -23.70 -4.18 -3.92
N ASP A 26 -23.40 -4.54 -2.68
CA ASP A 26 -23.53 -3.64 -1.52
C ASP A 26 -22.41 -2.59 -1.43
N GLY A 27 -21.50 -2.56 -2.41
CA GLY A 27 -20.34 -1.68 -2.47
C GLY A 27 -19.23 -2.05 -1.49
N SER A 28 -19.36 -3.15 -0.76
CA SER A 28 -18.32 -3.62 0.16
C SER A 28 -17.10 -4.11 -0.63
N ALA A 29 -15.92 -3.65 -0.22
CA ALA A 29 -14.69 -4.11 -0.83
C ALA A 29 -14.44 -5.57 -0.43
N VAL A 30 -14.18 -6.42 -1.43
CA VAL A 30 -13.83 -7.84 -1.22
C VAL A 30 -12.36 -8.05 -1.51
N GLU A 31 -11.73 -8.96 -0.77
CA GLU A 31 -10.38 -9.43 -1.07
C GLU A 31 -10.41 -10.21 -2.40
N LEU A 32 -9.56 -9.82 -3.34
CA LEU A 32 -9.46 -10.45 -4.65
C LEU A 32 -8.47 -11.61 -4.67
N LEU A 33 -7.52 -11.65 -3.74
CA LEU A 33 -6.52 -12.71 -3.67
C LEU A 33 -7.02 -13.89 -2.85
N SER A 34 -6.85 -15.10 -3.39
CA SER A 34 -6.91 -16.33 -2.61
C SER A 34 -5.75 -16.43 -1.62
N VAL A 35 -5.90 -17.29 -0.60
CA VAL A 35 -4.83 -17.53 0.39
C VAL A 35 -3.52 -17.98 -0.28
N ALA A 36 -3.60 -18.83 -1.30
CA ALA A 36 -2.43 -19.30 -2.04
C ALA A 36 -1.74 -18.17 -2.82
N GLU A 37 -2.50 -17.23 -3.40
CA GLU A 37 -1.92 -16.06 -4.08
C GLU A 37 -1.28 -15.08 -3.09
N GLN A 38 -1.89 -14.89 -1.92
CA GLN A 38 -1.27 -14.11 -0.85
C GLN A 38 0.05 -14.73 -0.39
N GLU A 39 0.12 -16.07 -0.27
CA GLU A 39 1.34 -16.80 0.06
C GLU A 39 2.41 -16.67 -1.01
N ALA A 40 2.05 -16.82 -2.28
CA ALA A 40 2.97 -16.59 -3.40
C ALA A 40 3.52 -15.15 -3.40
N LEU A 41 2.68 -14.14 -3.12
CA LEU A 41 3.12 -12.76 -3.00
C LEU A 41 4.02 -12.53 -1.78
N MET A 42 3.79 -13.21 -0.66
CA MET A 42 4.69 -13.15 0.49
C MET A 42 6.10 -13.65 0.16
N GLU A 43 6.22 -14.67 -0.70
CA GLU A 43 7.52 -15.23 -1.11
C GLU A 43 8.34 -14.27 -1.98
N VAL A 44 7.69 -13.46 -2.81
CA VAL A 44 8.36 -12.53 -3.75
C VAL A 44 8.41 -11.08 -3.27
N SER A 45 7.76 -10.77 -2.15
CA SER A 45 7.71 -9.42 -1.60
C SER A 45 8.70 -9.21 -0.45
N ARG A 46 8.97 -7.94 -0.14
CA ARG A 46 9.79 -7.56 1.00
C ARG A 46 9.04 -6.54 1.85
N LEU A 47 8.93 -6.81 3.15
CA LEU A 47 8.46 -5.82 4.11
C LEU A 47 9.51 -4.71 4.25
N VAL A 48 9.11 -3.47 3.97
CA VAL A 48 9.97 -2.29 4.05
C VAL A 48 9.36 -1.26 5.00
N SER A 49 10.18 -0.70 5.88
CA SER A 49 9.78 0.42 6.74
C SER A 49 10.29 1.71 6.16
N ILE A 50 9.39 2.65 5.90
CA ILE A 50 9.68 3.94 5.29
C ILE A 50 9.55 5.03 6.35
N ARG A 51 10.51 5.96 6.38
CA ARG A 51 10.45 7.10 7.31
C ARG A 51 9.36 8.07 6.88
N ARG A 52 8.76 8.76 7.86
CA ARG A 52 7.81 9.86 7.60
C ARG A 52 8.41 10.85 6.59
N ASN A 53 7.57 11.36 5.68
CA ASN A 53 7.92 12.33 4.64
C ASN A 53 8.93 11.83 3.58
N THR A 54 9.16 10.52 3.48
CA THR A 54 9.93 9.94 2.37
C THR A 54 9.06 9.90 1.12
N VAL A 55 9.58 10.39 0.00
CA VAL A 55 8.96 10.24 -1.32
C VAL A 55 9.33 8.86 -1.88
N LEU A 56 8.33 8.05 -2.20
CA LEU A 56 8.55 6.71 -2.79
C LEU A 56 8.99 6.80 -4.25
N TYR A 57 8.30 7.61 -5.03
CA TYR A 57 8.64 7.99 -6.40
C TYR A 57 7.98 9.33 -6.73
N PRO A 58 8.60 10.18 -7.58
CA PRO A 58 8.01 11.46 -7.97
C PRO A 58 6.89 11.28 -9.01
N GLU A 59 6.06 12.30 -9.19
CA GLU A 59 5.12 12.37 -10.30
C GLU A 59 5.85 12.22 -11.64
N GLY A 60 5.35 11.35 -12.52
CA GLY A 60 5.99 11.03 -13.81
C GLY A 60 7.29 10.21 -13.69
N GLY A 61 7.71 9.87 -12.48
CA GLY A 61 8.84 8.98 -12.23
C GLY A 61 8.51 7.51 -12.46
N GLU A 62 9.55 6.69 -12.62
CA GLU A 62 9.40 5.24 -12.78
C GLU A 62 8.92 4.59 -11.46
N ALA A 63 7.74 3.98 -11.49
CA ALA A 63 7.26 3.12 -10.42
C ALA A 63 7.92 1.73 -10.54
N ARG A 64 9.01 1.53 -9.80
CA ARG A 64 9.79 0.27 -9.85
C ARG A 64 9.17 -0.88 -9.05
N PHE A 65 8.25 -0.54 -8.15
CA PHE A 65 7.62 -1.48 -7.22
C PHE A 65 6.17 -1.11 -7.00
N VAL A 66 5.35 -2.14 -6.82
CA VAL A 66 3.99 -2.01 -6.28
C VAL A 66 4.09 -2.15 -4.76
N TYR A 67 3.46 -1.25 -4.03
CA TYR A 67 3.40 -1.28 -2.58
C TYR A 67 1.98 -1.57 -2.13
N ASN A 68 1.83 -2.50 -1.20
CA ASN A 68 0.62 -2.65 -0.40
C ASN A 68 0.88 -2.08 0.99
N LEU A 69 0.04 -1.16 1.44
CA LEU A 69 0.24 -0.46 2.71
C LEU A 69 -0.11 -1.40 3.87
N VAL A 70 0.88 -1.71 4.72
CA VAL A 70 0.69 -2.57 5.90
C VAL A 70 0.18 -1.75 7.09
N SER A 71 0.74 -0.57 7.29
CA SER A 71 0.42 0.33 8.39
C SER A 71 0.77 1.78 8.04
N GLY A 72 0.23 2.73 8.81
CA GLY A 72 0.44 4.15 8.57
C GLY A 72 -0.48 4.71 7.48
N VAL A 73 -0.11 5.86 6.94
CA VAL A 73 -0.86 6.59 5.90
C VAL A 73 0.16 7.11 4.89
N ALA A 74 -0.18 7.01 3.61
CA ALA A 74 0.52 7.71 2.54
C ALA A 74 -0.40 8.74 1.90
N GLU A 75 0.18 9.73 1.24
CA GLU A 75 -0.56 10.67 0.40
C GLU A 75 0.03 10.62 -1.01
N THR A 76 -0.83 10.74 -2.02
CA THR A 76 -0.41 11.04 -3.38
C THR A 76 -0.64 12.52 -3.64
N TYR A 77 0.24 13.14 -4.44
CA TYR A 77 0.07 14.52 -4.82
C TYR A 77 0.55 14.75 -6.25
N GLN A 78 0.04 15.82 -6.85
CA GLN A 78 0.55 16.39 -8.10
C GLN A 78 1.24 17.72 -7.80
N LEU A 79 2.28 18.03 -8.57
CA LEU A 79 2.89 19.35 -8.57
C LEU A 79 2.17 20.24 -9.59
N VAL A 80 1.54 21.32 -9.11
CA VAL A 80 0.96 22.34 -9.99
C VAL A 80 2.05 23.29 -10.51
N PRO A 81 1.81 24.09 -11.58
CA PRO A 81 2.86 24.88 -12.23
C PRO A 81 3.62 25.87 -11.33
N ASN A 82 3.03 26.31 -10.22
CA ASN A 82 3.69 27.17 -9.22
C ASN A 82 4.56 26.39 -8.21
N GLY A 83 4.68 25.07 -8.35
CA GLY A 83 5.45 24.19 -7.47
C GLY A 83 4.71 23.72 -6.22
N GLU A 84 3.45 24.12 -6.01
CA GLU A 84 2.66 23.66 -4.88
C GLU A 84 2.21 22.21 -5.05
N ARG A 85 2.00 21.53 -3.93
CA ARG A 85 1.47 20.16 -3.90
C ARG A 85 -0.05 20.23 -3.81
N ARG A 86 -0.72 19.62 -4.77
CA ARG A 86 -2.14 19.28 -4.68
C ARG A 86 -2.27 17.82 -4.28
N ILE A 87 -2.68 17.56 -3.03
CA ILE A 87 -2.99 16.20 -2.57
C ILE A 87 -4.14 15.66 -3.43
N THR A 88 -3.97 14.44 -3.96
CA THR A 88 -4.96 13.78 -4.81
C THR A 88 -5.65 12.61 -4.11
N ALA A 89 -4.96 11.95 -3.16
CA ALA A 89 -5.55 10.90 -2.34
C ALA A 89 -4.77 10.71 -1.04
N PHE A 90 -5.46 10.14 -0.05
CA PHE A 90 -4.84 9.50 1.10
C PHE A 90 -5.02 7.99 0.97
N LEU A 91 -3.97 7.23 1.26
CA LEU A 91 -3.92 5.79 1.21
C LEU A 91 -3.73 5.23 2.61
N PHE A 92 -4.50 4.20 2.92
CA PHE A 92 -4.61 3.55 4.23
C PHE A 92 -4.14 2.09 4.15
N PRO A 93 -4.05 1.38 5.28
CA PRO A 93 -3.72 -0.04 5.26
C PRO A 93 -4.65 -0.83 4.32
N ARG A 94 -4.04 -1.71 3.51
CA ARG A 94 -4.63 -2.49 2.41
C ARG A 94 -4.73 -1.79 1.06
N ASP A 95 -4.45 -0.50 0.96
CA ASP A 95 -4.38 0.19 -0.33
C ASP A 95 -3.12 -0.19 -1.11
N LEU A 96 -3.20 -0.07 -2.43
CA LEU A 96 -2.10 -0.29 -3.36
C LEU A 96 -1.65 1.01 -4.01
N VAL A 97 -0.34 1.11 -4.28
CA VAL A 97 0.27 2.23 -5.01
C VAL A 97 1.45 1.75 -5.85
N GLY A 98 1.78 2.48 -6.92
CA GLY A 98 2.86 2.12 -7.85
C GLY A 98 2.43 1.15 -8.97
N LEU A 99 1.14 1.13 -9.29
CA LEU A 99 0.58 0.46 -10.47
C LEU A 99 0.59 1.39 -11.70
#